data_AF-A0A2E1AWM6-F1
#
_entry.id   AF-A0A2E1AWM6-F1
#
_cell.length_a   1.000
_cell.length_b   1.000
_cell.length_c   1.000
_cell.angle_alpha   90.00
_cell.angle_beta   90.00
_cell.angle_gamma   90.00
#
_symmetry.space_group_name_H-M   'P 1'
#
loop_
_entity.id
_entity.type
_entity.pdbx_description
1 polymer ?
#
loop_
_entity_poly.entity_id
_entity_poly.type
_entity_poly.pdbx_seq_one_letter_code
_entity_poly.pdbx_strand_id
1 'polypeptide(L)' 'MEEHKANPWIDAQEVMEILRIKSTTTLQKMRDNQEIRFSQPSKRVILYDRNSIYEYLEKYVIEPE' A
#
# COMPACT_ATOMS: atom_id res chain seq x y z
N MET A 1 17.03 -23.54 -1.02
CA MET A 1 17.24 -22.52 0.02
C MET A 1 17.13 -21.16 -0.65
N GLU A 2 16.40 -20.27 0.02
CA GLU A 2 16.12 -18.88 -0.35
C GLU A 2 15.35 -18.68 -1.67
N GLU A 3 14.03 -18.88 -1.62
CA GLU A 3 13.13 -18.20 -2.56
C GLU A 3 13.44 -16.70 -2.51
N HIS A 4 13.74 -16.13 -3.68
CA HIS A 4 13.81 -14.69 -3.88
C HIS A 4 12.49 -14.08 -3.40
N LYS A 5 12.45 -13.63 -2.15
CA LYS A 5 11.39 -12.78 -1.61
C LYS A 5 11.40 -11.51 -2.45
N ALA A 6 10.61 -11.55 -3.52
CA ALA A 6 10.30 -10.43 -4.37
C ALA A 6 10.07 -9.24 -3.46
N ASN A 7 10.88 -8.18 -3.59
CA ASN A 7 10.78 -6.98 -2.79
C ASN A 7 9.31 -6.58 -2.71
N PRO A 8 8.62 -6.78 -1.57
CA PRO A 8 7.19 -6.55 -1.49
C PRO A 8 6.89 -5.05 -1.37
N TRP A 9 7.93 -4.22 -1.36
CA TRP A 9 7.90 -2.80 -1.12
C TRP A 9 7.69 -2.02 -2.42
N ILE A 10 6.60 -1.27 -2.50
CA ILE A 10 6.23 -0.34 -3.57
C ILE A 10 6.18 1.09 -3.03
N ASP A 11 6.41 2.10 -3.86
CA ASP A 11 6.37 3.49 -3.43
C ASP A 11 4.93 4.05 -3.38
N ALA A 12 4.78 5.26 -2.84
CA ALA A 12 3.47 5.92 -2.74
C ALA A 12 2.76 6.12 -4.09
N GLN A 13 3.52 6.35 -5.17
CA GLN A 13 2.95 6.56 -6.50
C GLN A 13 2.41 5.26 -7.08
N GLU A 14 3.17 4.17 -6.99
CA GLU A 14 2.70 2.83 -7.38
C GLU A 14 1.41 2.46 -6.63
N VAL A 15 1.35 2.72 -5.32
CA VAL A 15 0.14 2.49 -4.51
C VAL A 15 -1.06 3.29 -5.02
N MET A 16 -0.85 4.56 -5.38
CA MET A 16 -1.88 5.42 -5.95
C MET A 16 -2.40 4.90 -7.29
N GLU A 17 -1.50 4.38 -8.15
CA GLU A 17 -1.87 3.79 -9.43
C GLU A 17 -2.67 2.49 -9.27
N ILE A 18 -2.25 1.61 -8.35
CA ILE A 18 -2.94 0.34 -8.04
C ILE A 18 -4.34 0.61 -7.50
N LEU A 19 -4.47 1.49 -6.51
CA LEU A 19 -5.75 1.87 -5.91
C LEU A 19 -6.59 2.76 -6.83
N ARG A 20 -6.04 3.22 -7.96
CA ARG A 20 -6.64 4.23 -8.86
C ARG A 20 -7.08 5.51 -8.13
N ILE A 21 -6.38 5.87 -7.05
CA ILE A 21 -6.65 7.08 -6.27
C ILE A 21 -5.66 8.18 -6.64
N LYS A 22 -6.14 9.43 -6.75
CA LYS A 22 -5.27 10.62 -6.95
C LYS A 22 -4.94 11.33 -5.64
N SER A 23 -5.46 10.83 -4.53
CA SER A 23 -5.48 11.55 -3.25
C SER A 23 -4.41 11.02 -2.31
N THR A 24 -3.34 11.80 -2.14
CA THR A 24 -2.33 11.60 -1.09
C THR A 24 -2.94 11.63 0.32
N THR A 25 -4.09 12.27 0.49
CA THR A 25 -4.88 12.29 1.73
C THR A 25 -5.48 10.94 2.07
N THR A 26 -5.91 10.14 1.09
CA THR A 26 -6.38 8.76 1.32
C THR A 26 -5.22 7.90 1.82
N LEU A 27 -4.05 8.01 1.17
CA LEU A 27 -2.82 7.35 1.62
C LEU A 27 -2.36 7.78 3.02
N GLN A 28 -2.59 9.04 3.39
CA GLN A 28 -2.34 9.50 4.77
C GLN A 28 -3.31 8.86 5.75
N LYS A 29 -4.61 8.82 5.44
CA LYS A 29 -5.61 8.16 6.30
C LYS A 29 -5.30 6.68 6.51
N MET A 30 -4.94 5.95 5.46
CA MET A 30 -4.56 4.54 5.57
C MET A 30 -3.33 4.32 6.46
N ARG A 31 -2.38 5.27 6.46
CA ARG A 31 -1.21 5.25 7.35
C ARG A 31 -1.59 5.57 8.80
N ASP A 32 -2.44 6.57 8.99
CA ASP A 32 -2.92 7.01 10.30
C ASP A 32 -3.75 5.93 10.99
N ASN A 33 -4.63 5.28 10.23
CA ASN A 33 -5.44 4.15 10.68
C ASN A 33 -4.67 2.82 10.77
N GLN A 34 -3.38 2.80 10.39
CA GLN A 34 -2.55 1.59 10.29
C GLN A 34 -3.18 0.47 9.44
N GLU A 35 -3.98 0.82 8.43
CA GLU A 35 -4.68 -0.15 7.59
C GLU A 35 -3.77 -0.80 6.55
N ILE A 36 -2.62 -0.17 6.24
CA ILE A 36 -1.60 -0.69 5.33
C ILE A 36 -0.23 -0.70 5.99
N ARG A 37 0.57 -1.73 5.71
CA ARG A 37 1.99 -1.72 6.12
C ARG A 37 2.77 -0.75 5.26
N PHE A 38 3.47 0.15 5.94
CA PHE A 38 4.44 1.04 5.33
C PHE A 38 5.77 0.95 6.09
N SER A 39 6.87 1.16 5.37
CA SER A 39 8.22 1.24 5.89
C SER A 39 8.81 2.59 5.53
N GLN A 40 9.41 3.25 6.52
CA GLN A 40 10.12 4.51 6.33
C GLN A 40 11.62 4.30 6.60
N PRO A 41 12.38 3.69 5.67
CA PRO A 41 13.82 3.50 5.82
C PRO A 41 14.61 4.81 5.78
N SER A 42 14.01 5.92 5.32
CA SER A 42 14.60 7.26 5.33
C SER A 42 13.53 8.34 5.44
N LYS A 43 13.87 9.50 6.03
CA LYS A 43 12.92 10.62 6.26
C LYS A 43 12.18 11.10 5.00
N ARG A 44 12.69 10.82 3.79
CA ARG A 44 12.10 11.22 2.50
C ARG A 44 11.49 10.07 1.69
N VAL A 45 11.72 8.81 2.06
CA VAL A 45 11.27 7.65 1.28
C VAL A 45 10.32 6.82 2.13
N ILE A 46 9.08 6.71 1.67
CA ILE A 46 8.06 5.86 2.27
C ILE A 46 7.74 4.77 1.26
N LEU A 47 7.94 3.53 1.71
CA LEU A 47 7.61 2.33 0.97
C LEU A 47 6.37 1.70 1.61
N TYR A 48 5.59 1.00 0.82
CA TYR A 48 4.36 0.33 1.21
C TYR A 48 4.46 -1.13 0.81
N ASP A 49 3.88 -2.01 1.60
CA ASP A 49 3.82 -3.42 1.24
C ASP A 49 2.70 -3.65 0.22
N ARG A 50 3.05 -4.20 -0.95
CA ARG A 50 2.12 -4.55 -2.02
C ARG A 50 1.01 -5.46 -1.52
N ASN A 51 1.31 -6.46 -0.69
CA ASN A 51 0.28 -7.37 -0.17
C ASN A 51 -0.70 -6.60 0.71
N SER A 52 -0.20 -5.74 1.59
CA SER A 52 -1.09 -4.93 2.42
C SER A 52 -1.98 -3.97 1.61
N ILE A 53 -1.55 -3.50 0.43
CA ILE A 53 -2.43 -2.72 -0.46
C ILE A 53 -3.53 -3.60 -1.04
N TYR A 54 -3.21 -4.83 -1.48
CA TYR A 54 -4.21 -5.76 -1.99
C TYR A 54 -5.19 -6.20 -0.89
N GLU A 55 -4.71 -6.52 0.31
CA GLU A 55 -5.56 -6.83 1.46
C GLU A 55 -6.48 -5.65 1.82
N TYR A 56 -5.97 -4.42 1.72
CA TYR A 56 -6.81 -3.23 1.88
C TYR A 56 -7.86 -3.16 0.79
N LEU A 57 -7.48 -3.33 -0.48
CA LEU A 57 -8.44 -3.35 -1.58
C LEU A 57 -9.53 -4.38 -1.34
N GLU A 58 -9.18 -5.61 -0.99
CA GLU A 58 -10.13 -6.69 -0.70
C GLU A 58 -11.11 -6.33 0.43
N LYS A 59 -10.66 -5.63 1.49
CA LYS A 59 -11.56 -5.15 2.55
C LYS A 59 -12.56 -4.08 2.10
N TYR A 60 -12.24 -3.35 1.04
CA TYR A 60 -13.08 -2.27 0.48
C TYR A 60 -13.70 -2.66 -0.87
N VAL A 61 -13.52 -3.90 -1.33
CA VAL A 61 -14.24 -4.44 -2.50
C VAL A 61 -15.72 -4.44 -2.16
N ILE A 62 -16.48 -3.63 -2.90
CA ILE A 62 -17.93 -3.69 -2.91
C ILE A 62 -18.27 -4.66 -4.03
N GLU A 63 -18.61 -5.90 -3.69
CA GLU A 63 -19.15 -6.85 -4.66
C GLU A 63 -20.51 -6.31 -5.14
N PRO A 64 -20.70 -6.09 -6.45
CA PRO A 64 -22.02 -5.82 -6.98
C PRO A 64 -22.84 -7.12 -6.92
N GLU A 65 -23.96 -7.08 -6.21
CA GLU A 65 -25.00 -8.14 -6.19
C GLU A 65 -25.77 -8.21 -7.53
#